data_AF-A0A1H4KDZ2-F1
#
_entry.id   AF-A0A1H4KDZ2-F1
#
_cell.length_a   1.000
_cell.length_b   1.000
_cell.length_c   1.000
_cell.angle_alpha   90.00
_cell.angle_beta   90.00
_cell.angle_gamma   90.00
#
_symmetry.space_group_name_H-M   'P 1'
#
loop_
_entity.id
_entity.type
_entity.pdbx_description
1 polymer ?
#
loop_
_entity_poly.entity_id
_entity_poly.type
_entity_poly.pdbx_seq_one_letter_code
_entity_poly.pdbx_strand_id
1 'polypeptide(L)'
;MGSAAVYFLPHVPKCAGSTIINHMRLHRDQVVIITEKSQRHSVDISERSTLENVRFFAGHYLPRTAVKIFLGQEIREIGLLRDPVGYFQSLYAFNIRTSARRDRAMTMDFDFWYRCHRKNPISHFLLSRYFRMPAVQELLMSQNQTLDFLSRQLDRFWFVGSYRHCNLLLDALSEEFQIGHAVEDKNVSRDNFVLSRRRRDMIRDDNRLDQALYEIWADRCWRGGNVARSAVGLSSWNRKMVDEASVCVARIERHLIA
;
A
#
# COMPACT_ATOMS: atom_id res chain seq x y z
N MET A 1 18.09 7.80 26.69
CA MET A 1 17.55 6.63 25.96
C MET A 1 16.65 7.15 24.85
N GLY A 2 16.97 6.87 23.58
CA GLY A 2 16.12 7.30 22.47
C GLY A 2 14.75 6.63 22.57
N SER A 3 13.66 7.38 22.37
CA SER A 3 12.32 6.80 22.35
C SER A 3 12.24 5.82 21.17
N ALA A 4 11.80 4.59 21.44
CA ALA A 4 11.71 3.55 20.41
C ALA A 4 10.72 3.97 19.30
N ALA A 5 11.04 3.65 18.04
CA ALA A 5 10.19 3.98 16.91
C ALA A 5 8.88 3.18 16.91
N VAL A 6 7.81 3.79 16.38
CA VAL A 6 6.50 3.17 16.13
C VAL A 6 6.27 3.01 14.65
N TYR A 7 5.95 1.79 14.26
CA TYR A 7 5.77 1.37 12.88
C TYR A 7 4.30 1.40 12.50
N PHE A 8 4.00 1.97 11.34
CA PHE A 8 2.64 2.06 10.80
C PHE A 8 2.59 1.35 9.45
N LEU A 9 1.84 0.26 9.36
CA LEU A 9 1.58 -0.47 8.13
C LEU A 9 0.10 -0.29 7.70
N PRO A 10 -0.23 0.72 6.87
CA PRO A 10 -1.47 0.70 6.11
C PRO A 10 -1.54 -0.60 5.30
N HIS A 11 -2.36 -1.54 5.75
CA HIS A 11 -2.45 -2.84 5.10
C HIS A 11 -3.27 -2.67 3.82
N VAL A 12 -2.62 -2.36 2.70
CA VAL A 12 -3.26 -2.37 1.40
C VAL A 12 -3.64 -3.83 1.07
N PRO A 13 -4.91 -4.12 0.71
CA PRO A 13 -5.33 -5.46 0.39
C PRO A 13 -4.41 -6.14 -0.63
N LYS A 14 -4.11 -7.42 -0.43
CA LYS A 14 -3.36 -8.25 -1.38
C LYS A 14 -1.91 -7.81 -1.65
N CYS A 15 -1.39 -6.81 -0.97
CA CYS A 15 0.02 -6.38 -1.04
C CYS A 15 0.89 -7.05 0.04
N ALA A 16 0.69 -8.35 0.31
CA ALA A 16 1.45 -9.13 1.31
C ALA A 16 1.40 -8.64 2.78
N GLY A 17 0.59 -7.64 3.13
CA GLY A 17 0.53 -7.14 4.51
C GLY A 17 0.06 -8.19 5.55
N SER A 18 -0.74 -9.19 5.15
CA SER A 18 -1.09 -10.31 6.04
C SER A 18 0.12 -11.12 6.51
N THR A 19 1.15 -11.26 5.68
CA THR A 19 2.38 -11.98 6.06
C THR A 19 3.12 -11.25 7.15
N ILE A 20 3.32 -9.94 6.97
CA ILE A 20 3.93 -9.08 7.99
C ILE A 20 3.11 -9.08 9.26
N ILE A 21 1.80 -8.85 9.17
CA ILE A 21 0.92 -8.83 10.34
C ILE A 21 0.98 -10.15 11.11
N ASN A 22 0.99 -11.30 10.41
CA ASN A 22 1.05 -12.59 11.07
C ASN A 22 2.41 -12.85 11.73
N HIS A 23 3.50 -12.38 11.14
CA HIS A 23 4.83 -12.42 11.76
C HIS A 23 4.87 -11.56 13.03
N MET A 24 4.43 -10.31 12.92
CA MET A 24 4.43 -9.39 14.05
C MET A 24 3.53 -9.85 15.19
N ARG A 25 2.42 -10.57 14.91
CA ARG A 25 1.51 -11.11 15.93
C ARG A 25 2.14 -12.07 16.95
N LEU A 26 3.38 -12.52 16.73
CA LEU A 26 4.15 -13.20 17.77
C LEU A 26 4.43 -12.29 18.98
N HIS A 27 4.40 -10.96 18.80
CA HIS A 27 4.62 -9.91 19.82
C HIS A 27 3.32 -9.18 20.16
N ARG A 28 2.35 -9.92 20.71
CA ARG A 28 0.96 -9.43 20.92
C ARG A 28 0.86 -8.20 21.82
N ASP A 29 1.81 -8.01 22.71
CA ASP A 29 1.93 -6.88 23.64
C ASP A 29 2.40 -5.58 22.95
N GLN A 30 3.13 -5.69 21.84
CA GLN A 30 3.70 -4.55 21.11
C GLN A 30 2.97 -4.24 19.80
N VAL A 31 1.92 -4.99 19.47
CA VAL A 31 1.27 -4.99 18.15
C VAL A 31 -0.22 -4.75 18.27
N VAL A 32 -0.70 -3.71 17.60
CA VAL A 32 -2.13 -3.40 17.49
C VAL A 32 -2.58 -3.52 16.03
N ILE A 33 -3.60 -4.37 15.81
CA ILE A 33 -4.20 -4.57 14.50
C ILE A 33 -5.58 -3.92 14.43
N ILE A 34 -5.69 -2.85 13.65
CA ILE A 34 -6.93 -2.11 13.42
C ILE A 34 -7.79 -2.84 12.39
N THR A 35 -8.95 -3.33 12.83
CA THR A 35 -9.95 -4.04 12.02
C THR A 35 -11.21 -3.20 11.86
N GLU A 36 -12.14 -3.63 10.99
CA GLU A 36 -13.44 -2.95 10.86
C GLU A 36 -14.21 -2.93 12.19
N LYS A 37 -14.20 -4.05 12.92
CA LYS A 37 -14.86 -4.17 14.23
C LYS A 37 -14.24 -3.22 15.26
N SER A 38 -12.92 -3.03 15.19
CA SER A 38 -12.16 -2.17 16.09
C SER A 38 -12.41 -0.68 15.83
N GLN A 39 -12.82 -0.29 14.61
CA GLN A 39 -13.34 1.06 14.34
C GLN A 39 -14.76 1.27 14.88
N ARG A 40 -15.63 0.25 14.81
CA ARG A 40 -17.01 0.36 15.30
C ARG A 40 -17.09 0.42 16.83
N HIS A 41 -16.13 -0.19 17.51
CA HIS A 41 -16.11 -0.26 18.98
C HIS A 41 -15.19 0.79 19.60
N SER A 42 -14.63 1.71 18.81
CA SER A 42 -13.63 2.66 19.30
C SER A 42 -12.64 1.91 20.18
N VAL A 43 -11.78 1.02 19.63
CA VAL A 43 -10.62 0.56 20.43
C VAL A 43 -10.08 1.81 21.07
N ASP A 44 -10.07 1.81 22.40
CA ASP A 44 -10.02 3.03 23.20
C ASP A 44 -8.59 3.57 23.17
N ILE A 45 -8.22 3.98 21.96
CA ILE A 45 -7.00 4.64 21.56
C ILE A 45 -6.87 5.97 22.30
N SER A 46 -7.95 6.43 22.96
CA SER A 46 -7.94 7.61 23.79
C SER A 46 -7.11 7.42 25.07
N GLU A 47 -6.95 6.19 25.57
CA GLU A 47 -6.13 5.91 26.74
C GLU A 47 -4.69 5.53 26.35
N ARG A 48 -3.83 6.55 26.28
CA ARG A 48 -2.39 6.42 25.96
C ARG A 48 -1.66 5.38 26.84
N SER A 49 -2.09 5.19 28.09
CA SER A 49 -1.54 4.21 29.03
C SER A 49 -1.65 2.77 28.53
N THR A 50 -2.69 2.44 27.78
CA THR A 50 -2.89 1.10 27.19
C THR A 50 -1.97 0.83 25.99
N LEU A 51 -1.31 1.88 25.46
CA LEU A 51 -0.50 1.83 24.26
C LEU A 51 0.99 2.10 24.52
N GLU A 52 1.41 2.21 25.79
CA GLU A 52 2.78 2.58 26.18
C GLU A 52 3.85 1.65 25.58
N ASN A 53 3.53 0.37 25.43
CA ASN A 53 4.44 -0.64 24.87
C ASN A 53 4.19 -0.94 23.39
N VAL A 54 3.19 -0.32 22.76
CA VAL A 54 2.83 -0.64 21.38
C VAL A 54 3.78 0.05 20.41
N ARG A 55 4.45 -0.76 19.60
CA ARG A 55 5.44 -0.31 18.61
C ARG A 55 5.04 -0.62 17.17
N PHE A 56 3.98 -1.38 16.93
CA PHE A 56 3.53 -1.72 15.57
C PHE A 56 2.01 -1.60 15.41
N PHE A 57 1.58 -0.72 14.50
CA PHE A 57 0.19 -0.52 14.12
C PHE A 57 -0.04 -0.98 12.69
N ALA A 58 -1.03 -1.83 12.46
CA ALA A 58 -1.36 -2.26 11.12
C ALA A 58 -2.85 -2.48 10.91
N GLY A 59 -3.30 -2.43 9.65
CA GLY A 59 -4.65 -2.83 9.31
C GLY A 59 -5.24 -2.08 8.13
N HIS A 60 -6.36 -2.59 7.62
CA HIS A 60 -7.08 -1.99 6.49
C HIS A 60 -7.74 -0.65 6.85
N TYR A 61 -7.91 -0.41 8.16
CA TYR A 61 -8.66 0.72 8.70
C TYR A 61 -7.79 1.66 9.54
N LEU A 62 -6.48 1.46 9.55
CA LEU A 62 -5.54 2.36 10.23
C LEU A 62 -5.56 3.73 9.54
N PRO A 63 -5.98 4.83 10.19
CA PRO A 63 -5.85 6.15 9.61
C PRO A 63 -4.48 6.75 9.99
N ARG A 64 -3.92 7.58 9.11
CA ARG A 64 -2.68 8.30 9.40
C ARG A 64 -2.80 9.22 10.61
N THR A 65 -3.99 9.72 10.92
CA THR A 65 -4.24 10.56 12.10
C THR A 65 -3.92 9.87 13.43
N ALA A 66 -3.84 8.54 13.46
CA ALA A 66 -3.43 7.79 14.66
C ALA A 66 -1.97 8.07 15.06
N VAL A 67 -1.13 8.67 14.21
CA VAL A 67 0.21 9.11 14.63
C VAL A 67 0.17 10.12 15.79
N LYS A 68 -0.94 10.84 15.96
CA LYS A 68 -1.14 11.81 17.05
C LYS A 68 -1.16 11.17 18.45
N ILE A 69 -1.29 9.85 18.55
CA ILE A 69 -1.21 9.12 19.83
C ILE A 69 0.24 9.07 20.34
N PHE A 70 1.20 9.02 19.41
CA PHE A 70 2.62 8.75 19.66
C PHE A 70 3.47 10.03 19.63
N LEU A 71 2.96 11.12 20.22
CA LEU A 71 3.66 12.41 20.24
C LEU A 71 5.04 12.25 20.91
N GLY A 72 6.08 12.70 20.19
CA GLY A 72 7.48 12.64 20.63
C GLY A 72 8.22 11.36 20.23
N GLN A 73 7.54 10.39 19.60
CA GLN A 73 8.17 9.14 19.13
C GLN A 73 8.49 9.24 17.63
N GLU A 74 9.51 8.51 17.18
CA GLU A 74 9.80 8.38 15.75
C GLU A 74 8.71 7.54 15.08
N ILE A 75 8.07 8.07 14.03
CA ILE A 75 7.07 7.33 13.26
C ILE A 75 7.70 6.78 11.98
N ARG A 76 7.58 5.46 11.79
CA ARG A 76 8.07 4.74 10.61
C ARG A 76 6.90 4.17 9.81
N GLU A 77 6.43 4.92 8.83
CA GLU A 77 5.37 4.49 7.90
C GLU A 77 5.92 3.46 6.89
N ILE A 78 5.16 2.39 6.63
CA ILE A 78 5.51 1.27 5.74
C ILE A 78 4.44 1.13 4.65
N GLY A 79 4.85 1.16 3.39
CA GLY A 79 4.00 0.94 2.22
C GLY A 79 4.40 -0.32 1.47
N LEU A 80 3.44 -1.24 1.27
CA LEU A 80 3.62 -2.34 0.33
C LEU A 80 2.68 -2.17 -0.86
N LEU A 81 3.26 -2.29 -2.05
CA LEU A 81 2.60 -2.13 -3.34
C LEU A 81 2.58 -3.45 -4.11
N ARG A 82 1.66 -3.54 -5.07
CA ARG A 82 1.57 -4.66 -6.00
C ARG A 82 1.18 -4.11 -7.36
N ASP A 83 1.71 -4.69 -8.42
CA ASP A 83 1.31 -4.31 -9.76
C ASP A 83 -0.19 -4.59 -9.96
N PRO A 84 -0.93 -3.76 -10.71
CA PRO A 84 -2.37 -3.92 -10.90
C PRO A 84 -2.78 -5.33 -11.38
N VAL A 85 -2.03 -5.92 -12.31
CA VAL A 85 -2.31 -7.27 -12.82
C VAL A 85 -2.25 -8.29 -11.69
N GLY A 86 -1.13 -8.33 -10.97
CA GLY A 86 -0.94 -9.19 -9.82
C GLY A 86 -1.96 -8.93 -8.71
N TYR A 87 -2.39 -7.68 -8.51
CA TYR A 87 -3.41 -7.31 -7.53
C TYR A 87 -4.75 -7.97 -7.87
N PHE A 88 -5.26 -7.77 -9.09
CA PHE A 88 -6.55 -8.32 -9.49
C PHE A 88 -6.54 -9.84 -9.56
N GLN A 89 -5.46 -10.48 -10.02
CA GLN A 89 -5.32 -11.94 -9.97
C GLN A 89 -5.39 -12.45 -8.53
N SER A 90 -4.62 -11.84 -7.62
CA SER A 90 -4.59 -12.24 -6.21
C SER A 90 -5.94 -12.02 -5.52
N LEU A 91 -6.63 -10.91 -5.84
CA LEU A 91 -7.94 -10.58 -5.30
C LEU A 91 -9.02 -11.55 -5.80
N TYR A 92 -9.05 -11.84 -7.10
CA TYR A 92 -9.99 -12.81 -7.68
C TYR A 92 -9.79 -14.20 -7.07
N ALA A 93 -8.56 -14.71 -7.05
CA ALA A 93 -8.25 -16.01 -6.48
C ALA A 93 -8.60 -16.10 -4.98
N PHE A 94 -8.52 -14.98 -4.26
CA PHE A 94 -8.96 -14.90 -2.88
C PHE A 94 -10.48 -14.92 -2.74
N ASN A 95 -11.20 -14.20 -3.59
CA ASN A 95 -12.66 -14.17 -3.57
C ASN A 95 -13.24 -15.55 -3.91
N ILE A 96 -12.69 -16.25 -4.91
CA ILE A 96 -13.06 -17.64 -5.23
C ILE A 96 -12.85 -18.56 -4.01
N ARG A 97 -11.63 -18.57 -3.45
CA ARG A 97 -11.30 -19.42 -2.29
C ARG A 97 -12.15 -19.11 -1.06
N THR A 98 -12.41 -17.84 -0.80
CA THR A 98 -13.21 -17.41 0.36
C THR A 98 -14.69 -17.76 0.17
N SER A 99 -15.20 -17.70 -1.05
CA SER A 99 -16.58 -18.07 -1.36
C SER A 99 -16.76 -19.59 -1.25
N ALA A 100 -15.83 -20.38 -1.79
CA ALA A 100 -15.82 -21.84 -1.65
C ALA A 100 -15.82 -22.29 -0.19
N ARG A 101 -15.02 -21.64 0.68
CA ARG A 101 -15.01 -21.91 2.14
C ARG A 101 -16.31 -21.56 2.86
N ARG A 102 -17.19 -20.78 2.24
CA ARG A 102 -18.50 -20.38 2.80
C ARG A 102 -19.65 -21.15 2.18
N ASP A 103 -19.35 -22.25 1.46
CA ASP A 103 -20.30 -23.02 0.65
C ASP A 103 -21.11 -22.16 -0.33
N ARG A 104 -20.51 -21.05 -0.77
CA ARG A 104 -21.07 -20.17 -1.80
C ARG A 104 -20.23 -20.35 -3.05
N ALA A 105 -20.78 -20.99 -4.08
CA ALA A 105 -20.12 -21.04 -5.37
C ALA A 105 -20.05 -19.63 -5.97
N MET A 106 -18.85 -19.04 -6.00
CA MET A 106 -18.62 -17.86 -6.82
C MET A 106 -18.42 -18.36 -8.26
N THR A 107 -19.50 -18.36 -9.03
CA THR A 107 -19.55 -18.84 -10.42
C THR A 107 -19.14 -17.78 -11.44
N MET A 108 -18.73 -16.59 -10.97
CA MET A 108 -18.45 -15.43 -11.80
C MET A 108 -17.11 -15.56 -12.52
N ASP A 109 -17.12 -15.40 -13.84
CA ASP A 109 -15.91 -15.36 -14.66
C ASP A 109 -15.05 -14.13 -14.31
N PHE A 110 -13.75 -14.21 -14.58
CA PHE A 110 -12.81 -13.14 -14.24
C PHE A 110 -13.14 -11.81 -14.93
N ASP A 111 -13.60 -11.82 -16.18
CA ASP A 111 -13.82 -10.58 -16.94
C ASP A 111 -15.04 -9.83 -16.42
N PHE A 112 -16.14 -10.52 -16.16
CA PHE A 112 -17.31 -9.94 -15.51
C PHE A 112 -16.95 -9.45 -14.11
N TRP A 113 -16.28 -10.28 -13.32
CA TRP A 113 -15.81 -9.89 -12.00
C TRP A 113 -14.96 -8.61 -12.04
N TYR A 114 -13.99 -8.54 -12.95
CA TYR A 114 -13.08 -7.40 -13.10
C TYR A 114 -13.82 -6.12 -13.49
N ARG A 115 -14.81 -6.19 -14.39
CA ARG A 115 -15.63 -5.03 -14.77
C ARG A 115 -16.41 -4.45 -13.59
N CYS A 116 -16.83 -5.28 -12.65
CA CYS A 116 -17.53 -4.83 -11.43
C CYS A 116 -16.59 -4.21 -10.38
N HIS A 117 -15.27 -4.27 -10.56
CA HIS A 117 -14.31 -3.72 -9.61
C HIS A 117 -13.82 -2.33 -10.01
N ARG A 118 -13.72 -1.48 -8.98
CA ARG A 118 -13.11 -0.14 -9.07
C ARG A 118 -11.67 -0.24 -9.57
N LYS A 119 -11.29 0.71 -10.43
CA LYS A 119 -9.92 0.87 -10.94
C LYS A 119 -9.07 1.72 -10.00
N ASN A 120 -7.76 1.53 -10.07
CA ASN A 120 -6.76 2.09 -9.18
C ASN A 120 -7.05 1.82 -7.69
N PRO A 121 -7.32 0.55 -7.29
CA PRO A 121 -7.73 0.22 -5.93
C PRO A 121 -6.68 0.55 -4.86
N ILE A 122 -5.38 0.51 -5.18
CA ILE A 122 -4.30 0.81 -4.23
C ILE A 122 -4.26 2.30 -3.92
N SER A 123 -4.28 3.14 -4.95
CA SER A 123 -4.37 4.59 -4.81
C SER A 123 -5.61 4.98 -4.03
N HIS A 124 -6.76 4.45 -4.42
CA HIS A 124 -8.02 4.74 -3.73
C HIS A 124 -7.97 4.32 -2.26
N PHE A 125 -7.39 3.16 -1.95
CA PHE A 125 -7.21 2.72 -0.57
C PHE A 125 -6.35 3.70 0.23
N LEU A 126 -5.19 4.11 -0.31
CA LEU A 126 -4.29 5.03 0.39
C LEU A 126 -4.97 6.37 0.66
N LEU A 127 -5.63 6.95 -0.35
CA LEU A 127 -6.33 8.24 -0.22
C LEU A 127 -7.47 8.15 0.78
N SER A 128 -8.41 7.23 0.56
CA SER A 128 -9.65 7.18 1.34
C SER A 128 -9.48 6.57 2.73
N ARG A 129 -8.64 5.53 2.87
CA ARG A 129 -8.51 4.77 4.13
C ARG A 129 -7.36 5.24 4.99
N TYR A 130 -6.19 5.50 4.41
CA TYR A 130 -5.02 5.89 5.18
C TYR A 130 -4.96 7.41 5.39
N PHE A 131 -4.91 8.18 4.30
CA PHE A 131 -4.83 9.64 4.35
C PHE A 131 -6.16 10.32 4.67
N ARG A 132 -7.28 9.56 4.64
CA ARG A 132 -8.63 10.06 4.95
C ARG A 132 -9.02 11.28 4.09
N MET A 133 -8.58 11.28 2.85
CA MET A 133 -8.95 12.29 1.88
C MET A 133 -10.48 12.29 1.69
N PRO A 134 -11.15 13.46 1.78
CA PRO A 134 -12.57 13.57 1.49
C PRO A 134 -12.89 13.07 0.07
N ALA A 135 -13.99 12.33 -0.08
CA ALA A 135 -14.37 11.75 -1.38
C ALA A 135 -14.55 12.81 -2.48
N VAL A 136 -15.08 13.98 -2.14
CA VAL A 136 -15.20 15.12 -3.08
C VAL A 136 -13.83 15.56 -3.57
N GLN A 137 -12.83 15.65 -2.68
CA GLN A 137 -11.48 16.02 -3.07
C GLN A 137 -10.85 14.96 -3.97
N GLU A 138 -11.03 13.67 -3.64
CA GLU A 138 -10.54 12.57 -4.48
C GLU A 138 -11.15 12.62 -5.90
N LEU A 139 -12.45 12.90 -6.01
CA LEU A 139 -13.15 13.00 -7.31
C LEU A 139 -12.69 14.19 -8.15
N LEU A 140 -12.30 15.30 -7.52
CA LEU A 140 -11.85 16.51 -8.20
C LEU A 140 -10.38 16.44 -8.65
N MET A 141 -9.60 15.49 -8.14
CA MET A 141 -8.20 15.34 -8.51
C MET A 141 -8.06 14.56 -9.82
N SER A 142 -7.31 15.13 -10.76
CA SER A 142 -6.79 14.38 -11.91
C SER A 142 -5.88 13.23 -11.44
N GLN A 143 -5.64 12.26 -12.33
CA GLN A 143 -4.68 11.18 -12.04
C GLN A 143 -3.27 11.73 -11.75
N ASN A 144 -2.83 12.78 -12.45
CA ASN A 144 -1.52 13.39 -12.22
C ASN A 144 -1.42 14.07 -10.85
N GLN A 145 -2.45 14.83 -10.45
CA GLN A 145 -2.50 15.42 -9.10
C GLN A 145 -2.53 14.35 -8.01
N THR A 146 -3.22 13.24 -8.28
CA THR A 146 -3.27 12.10 -7.38
C THR A 146 -1.91 11.42 -7.24
N LEU A 147 -1.23 11.19 -8.36
CA LEU A 147 0.11 10.61 -8.40
C LEU A 147 1.11 11.50 -7.67
N ASP A 148 1.09 12.81 -7.91
CA ASP A 148 1.96 13.77 -7.25
C ASP A 148 1.73 13.79 -5.74
N PHE A 149 0.47 13.88 -5.31
CA PHE A 149 0.12 13.86 -3.88
C PHE A 149 0.65 12.57 -3.22
N LEU A 150 0.34 11.41 -3.78
CA LEU A 150 0.74 10.12 -3.23
C LEU A 150 2.27 9.97 -3.24
N SER A 151 2.95 10.41 -4.31
CA SER A 151 4.41 10.36 -4.40
C SER A 151 5.06 11.21 -3.31
N ARG A 152 4.56 12.43 -3.06
CA ARG A 152 5.04 13.28 -1.95
C ARG A 152 4.80 12.65 -0.58
N GLN A 153 3.74 11.88 -0.39
CA GLN A 153 3.53 11.17 0.87
C GLN A 153 4.44 9.93 0.99
N LEU A 154 4.51 9.10 -0.04
CA LEU A 154 5.31 7.88 -0.07
C LEU A 154 6.81 8.15 0.06
N ASP A 155 7.30 9.29 -0.43
CA ASP A 155 8.68 9.72 -0.23
C ASP A 155 9.08 9.76 1.25
N ARG A 156 8.14 10.16 2.10
CA ARG A 156 8.36 10.34 3.54
C ARG A 156 8.33 9.03 4.32
N PHE A 157 7.77 7.97 3.74
CA PHE A 157 7.64 6.69 4.40
C PHE A 157 9.02 6.12 4.69
N TRP A 158 9.14 5.41 5.82
CA TRP A 158 10.36 4.71 6.19
C TRP A 158 10.66 3.58 5.21
N PHE A 159 9.64 2.84 4.78
CA PHE A 159 9.73 1.82 3.75
C PHE A 159 8.60 1.94 2.73
N VAL A 160 8.90 1.84 1.44
CA VAL A 160 7.93 1.64 0.35
C VAL A 160 8.52 0.65 -0.63
N GLY A 161 7.81 -0.44 -0.91
CA GLY A 161 8.30 -1.43 -1.86
C GLY A 161 7.21 -2.38 -2.37
N SER A 162 7.58 -3.19 -3.35
CA SER A 162 6.76 -4.28 -3.85
C SER A 162 6.53 -5.32 -2.77
N TYR A 163 5.41 -6.03 -2.85
CA TYR A 163 5.16 -7.25 -2.09
C TYR A 163 6.27 -8.29 -2.22
N ARG A 164 7.11 -8.21 -3.26
CA ARG A 164 8.27 -9.09 -3.46
C ARG A 164 9.41 -8.81 -2.48
N HIS A 165 9.50 -7.59 -1.96
CA HIS A 165 10.46 -7.19 -0.92
C HIS A 165 9.94 -7.45 0.50
N CYS A 166 8.87 -8.25 0.63
CA CYS A 166 8.28 -8.58 1.93
C CYS A 166 9.28 -9.27 2.87
N ASN A 167 10.14 -10.17 2.35
CA ASN A 167 11.13 -10.87 3.17
C ASN A 167 12.21 -9.90 3.66
N LEU A 168 12.71 -9.02 2.79
CA LEU A 168 13.65 -7.97 3.17
C LEU A 168 13.11 -7.06 4.28
N LEU A 169 11.84 -6.65 4.18
CA LEU A 169 11.18 -5.86 5.21
C LEU A 169 10.96 -6.64 6.50
N LEU A 170 10.59 -7.93 6.40
CA LEU A 170 10.46 -8.82 7.55
C LEU A 170 11.78 -8.97 8.29
N ASP A 171 12.90 -9.09 7.58
CA ASP A 171 14.21 -9.22 8.18
C ASP A 171 14.58 -7.97 8.99
N ALA A 172 14.38 -6.79 8.41
CA ALA A 172 14.62 -5.52 9.11
C ALA A 172 13.70 -5.31 10.31
N LEU A 173 12.41 -5.64 10.19
CA LEU A 173 11.49 -5.63 11.34
C LEU A 173 11.90 -6.67 12.37
N SER A 174 12.47 -7.80 11.94
CA SER A 174 12.88 -8.85 12.87
C SER A 174 14.04 -8.39 13.74
N GLU A 175 15.01 -7.72 13.13
CA GLU A 175 16.12 -7.08 13.84
C GLU A 175 15.64 -5.98 14.81
N GLU A 176 14.77 -5.08 14.35
CA GLU A 176 14.24 -3.94 15.12
C GLU A 176 13.41 -4.34 16.34
N PHE A 177 12.76 -5.51 16.28
CA PHE A 177 11.98 -6.08 17.38
C PHE A 177 12.72 -7.18 18.14
N GLN A 178 13.93 -7.56 17.70
CA GLN A 178 14.75 -8.66 18.25
C GLN A 178 14.03 -10.01 18.24
N ILE A 179 13.49 -10.39 17.07
CA ILE A 179 12.64 -11.56 16.89
C ILE A 179 13.26 -12.51 15.85
N GLY A 180 13.07 -13.81 16.02
CA GLY A 180 13.65 -14.79 15.09
C GLY A 180 13.02 -14.75 13.70
N HIS A 181 13.81 -15.08 12.66
CA HIS A 181 13.36 -15.21 11.27
C HIS A 181 12.56 -16.51 11.05
N ALA A 182 11.41 -16.65 11.69
CA ALA A 182 10.53 -17.80 11.52
C ALA A 182 9.31 -17.43 10.67
N VAL A 183 9.51 -17.16 9.38
CA VAL A 183 8.39 -17.03 8.44
C VAL A 183 8.44 -18.19 7.46
N GLU A 184 7.55 -19.17 7.66
CA GLU A 184 7.17 -20.05 6.57
C GLU A 184 6.57 -19.22 5.45
N ASP A 185 7.10 -19.37 4.24
CA ASP A 185 6.69 -18.63 3.06
C ASP A 185 5.27 -19.06 2.62
N LYS A 186 4.24 -18.54 3.30
CA LYS A 186 2.82 -18.84 3.01
C LYS A 186 2.29 -18.08 1.79
N ASN A 187 3.15 -17.29 1.12
CA ASN A 187 2.79 -16.38 0.04
C ASN A 187 2.85 -16.97 -1.37
N VAL A 188 2.91 -18.28 -1.51
CA VAL A 188 2.78 -18.91 -2.82
C VAL A 188 1.30 -19.21 -3.06
N SER A 189 0.55 -18.28 -3.65
CA SER A 189 -0.65 -18.66 -4.39
C SER A 189 -0.19 -19.47 -5.60
N ARG A 190 0.01 -20.78 -5.40
CA ARG A 190 0.43 -21.73 -6.45
C ARG A 190 -0.62 -21.84 -7.58
N ASP A 191 -1.85 -21.41 -7.31
CA ASP A 191 -2.98 -21.48 -8.25
C ASP A 191 -3.36 -20.11 -8.84
N ASN A 192 -2.40 -19.37 -9.39
CA ASN A 192 -2.74 -18.20 -10.20
C ASN A 192 -2.98 -18.64 -11.63
N PHE A 193 -4.23 -18.61 -12.07
CA PHE A 193 -4.59 -18.71 -13.48
C PHE A 193 -3.84 -17.65 -14.30
N VAL A 194 -3.41 -18.03 -15.49
CA VAL A 194 -2.60 -17.16 -16.36
C VAL A 194 -3.51 -16.27 -17.19
N LEU A 195 -3.32 -14.95 -17.08
CA LEU A 195 -4.00 -13.98 -17.93
C LEU A 195 -3.31 -13.85 -19.29
N SER A 196 -4.12 -13.78 -20.36
CA SER A 196 -3.62 -13.47 -21.69
C SER A 196 -2.92 -12.12 -21.73
N ARG A 197 -1.99 -11.92 -22.67
CA ARG A 197 -1.29 -10.63 -22.85
C ARG A 197 -2.27 -9.47 -22.99
N ARG A 198 -3.27 -9.61 -23.86
CA ARG A 198 -4.34 -8.61 -24.06
C ARG A 198 -5.04 -8.22 -22.74
N ARG A 199 -5.39 -9.19 -21.89
CA ARG A 199 -6.02 -8.89 -20.59
C ARG A 199 -5.07 -8.16 -19.65
N ARG A 200 -3.80 -8.55 -19.61
CA ARG A 200 -2.80 -7.87 -18.77
C ARG A 200 -2.61 -6.42 -19.20
N ASP A 201 -2.54 -6.17 -20.50
CA ASP A 201 -2.36 -4.82 -21.04
C ASP A 201 -3.59 -3.95 -20.76
N MET A 202 -4.81 -4.48 -20.96
CA MET A 202 -6.06 -3.81 -20.57
C MET A 202 -6.09 -3.46 -19.07
N ILE A 203 -5.69 -4.38 -18.19
CA ILE A 203 -5.67 -4.10 -16.74
C ILE A 203 -4.67 -2.99 -16.42
N ARG A 204 -3.49 -2.97 -17.05
CA ARG A 204 -2.52 -1.88 -16.85
C ARG A 204 -3.08 -0.54 -17.31
N ASP A 205 -3.74 -0.51 -18.47
CA ASP A 205 -4.34 0.70 -19.02
C ASP A 205 -5.49 1.25 -18.18
N ASP A 206 -6.39 0.39 -17.71
CA ASP A 206 -7.48 0.79 -16.82
C ASP A 206 -6.96 1.30 -15.46
N ASN A 207 -5.77 0.84 -15.04
CA ASN A 207 -5.17 1.10 -13.73
C ASN A 207 -3.85 1.87 -13.83
N ARG A 208 -3.76 2.81 -14.78
CA ARG A 208 -2.54 3.60 -15.06
C ARG A 208 -1.94 4.29 -13.84
N LEU A 209 -2.77 4.79 -12.93
CA LEU A 209 -2.30 5.46 -11.72
C LEU A 209 -1.61 4.47 -10.76
N ASP A 210 -2.23 3.32 -10.48
CA ASP A 210 -1.60 2.28 -9.65
C ASP A 210 -0.37 1.69 -10.34
N GLN A 211 -0.39 1.56 -11.68
CA GLN A 211 0.75 1.12 -12.47
C GLN A 211 1.93 2.10 -12.33
N ALA A 212 1.69 3.40 -12.49
CA ALA A 212 2.71 4.43 -12.34
C ALA A 212 3.28 4.48 -10.91
N LEU A 213 2.43 4.39 -9.89
CA LEU A 213 2.89 4.30 -8.49
C LEU A 213 3.78 3.07 -8.28
N TYR A 214 3.38 1.91 -8.81
CA TYR A 214 4.17 0.70 -8.70
C TYR A 214 5.53 0.86 -9.38
N GLU A 215 5.58 1.36 -10.62
CA GLU A 215 6.83 1.55 -11.36
C GLU A 215 7.80 2.51 -10.68
N ILE A 216 7.30 3.58 -10.06
CA ILE A 216 8.15 4.56 -9.35
C ILE A 216 8.64 4.01 -8.01
N TRP A 217 7.78 3.33 -7.25
CA TRP A 217 8.01 3.08 -5.83
C TRP A 217 8.30 1.60 -5.47
N ALA A 218 8.08 0.65 -6.38
CA ALA A 218 8.19 -0.78 -6.09
C ALA A 218 9.57 -1.20 -5.58
N ASP A 219 10.65 -0.54 -6.03
CA ASP A 219 12.02 -0.94 -5.70
C ASP A 219 12.74 0.06 -4.80
N ARG A 220 12.06 1.10 -4.30
CA ARG A 220 12.67 2.10 -3.42
C ARG A 220 13.17 1.48 -2.10
N CYS A 221 12.35 0.62 -1.50
CA CYS A 221 12.53 0.09 -0.15
C CYS A 221 12.67 1.23 0.87
N TRP A 222 13.85 1.49 1.40
CA TRP A 222 14.10 2.42 2.51
C TRP A 222 13.99 3.90 2.11
N ARG A 223 13.70 4.77 3.09
CA ARG A 223 13.77 6.22 2.90
C ARG A 223 15.18 6.63 2.54
N GLY A 224 15.36 7.36 1.44
CA GLY A 224 16.68 7.66 0.89
C GLY A 224 17.39 6.47 0.22
N GLY A 225 16.70 5.33 0.09
CA GLY A 225 17.23 4.08 -0.45
C GLY A 225 17.52 4.13 -1.95
N ASN A 226 18.79 3.88 -2.29
CA ASN A 226 19.24 3.24 -3.52
C ASN A 226 19.35 1.73 -3.23
N VAL A 227 18.33 0.92 -3.52
CA VAL A 227 18.60 -0.48 -3.86
C VAL A 227 19.25 -0.43 -5.23
N ALA A 228 20.49 -0.89 -5.35
CA ALA A 228 21.36 -0.78 -6.52
C ALA A 228 20.59 -0.66 -7.85
N ARG A 229 20.83 0.45 -8.59
CA ARG A 229 20.44 0.64 -10.00
C ARG A 229 20.96 -0.53 -10.84
N SER A 230 20.26 -1.66 -10.81
CA SER A 230 20.50 -2.80 -11.66
C SER A 230 19.65 -2.62 -12.91
N ALA A 231 20.26 -1.94 -13.88
CA ALA A 231 20.14 -2.18 -15.31
C ALA A 231 18.78 -2.71 -15.83
N VAL A 232 17.71 -1.93 -15.69
CA VAL A 232 16.60 -1.97 -16.67
C VAL A 232 16.26 -0.53 -17.03
N GLY A 233 16.43 -0.21 -18.30
CA GLY A 233 16.39 1.15 -18.84
C GLY A 233 15.10 1.91 -18.51
N LEU A 234 15.19 2.80 -17.51
CA LEU A 234 14.28 3.91 -17.32
C LEU A 234 14.96 5.19 -17.83
N SER A 235 15.23 5.25 -19.13
CA SER A 235 15.80 6.43 -19.79
C SER A 235 14.96 6.83 -21.00
N SER A 236 13.82 7.49 -20.74
CA SER A 236 13.19 8.49 -21.64
C SER A 236 11.82 8.95 -21.14
N TRP A 237 11.09 8.12 -20.39
CA TRP A 237 9.71 8.42 -19.98
C TRP A 237 9.62 9.38 -18.78
N ASN A 238 10.54 9.29 -17.82
CA ASN A 238 10.45 10.05 -16.57
C ASN A 238 10.83 11.53 -16.70
N ARG A 239 11.63 11.90 -17.71
CA ARG A 239 11.99 13.30 -17.97
C ARG A 239 10.89 14.02 -18.75
N LYS A 240 10.30 13.33 -19.74
CA LYS A 240 9.23 13.90 -20.59
C LYS A 240 7.94 14.17 -19.82
N MET A 241 7.49 13.29 -18.91
CA MET A 241 6.25 13.56 -18.16
C MET A 241 6.42 14.60 -17.05
N VAL A 242 7.59 14.68 -16.41
CA VAL A 242 7.86 15.73 -15.42
C VAL A 242 8.00 17.09 -16.11
N ASP A 243 8.71 17.15 -17.24
CA ASP A 243 8.85 18.39 -18.03
C ASP A 243 7.51 18.81 -18.67
N GLU A 244 6.69 17.89 -19.19
CA GLU A 244 5.37 18.21 -19.75
C GLU A 244 4.35 18.61 -18.68
N ALA A 245 4.44 18.03 -17.47
CA ALA A 245 3.61 18.45 -16.33
C ALA A 245 3.97 19.88 -15.86
N SER A 246 5.26 20.21 -15.78
CA SER A 246 5.72 21.57 -15.45
C SER A 246 5.36 22.60 -16.53
N VAL A 247 5.40 22.22 -17.81
CA VAL A 247 4.99 23.09 -18.93
C VAL A 247 3.47 23.31 -18.97
N CYS A 248 2.66 22.32 -18.63
CA CYS A 248 1.20 22.48 -18.53
C CYS A 248 0.79 23.41 -17.38
N VAL A 249 1.45 23.34 -16.22
CA VAL A 249 1.17 24.24 -15.09
C VAL A 249 1.52 25.69 -15.44
N ALA A 250 2.67 25.93 -16.07
CA ALA A 250 3.10 27.27 -16.48
C ALA A 250 2.29 27.91 -17.64
N ARG A 251 1.48 27.11 -18.35
CA ARG A 251 0.60 27.58 -19.44
C ARG A 251 -0.79 27.95 -18.93
N ILE A 252 -1.27 27.31 -17.86
CA ILE A 252 -2.55 27.61 -17.21
C ILE A 252 -2.45 28.91 -16.39
N GLU A 253 -1.33 29.15 -15.69
CA GLU A 253 -1.12 30.39 -14.93
C GLU A 253 -1.07 31.64 -15.83
N ARG A 254 -0.63 31.49 -17.09
CA ARG A 254 -0.62 32.59 -18.08
C ARG A 254 -1.97 32.89 -18.74
N HIS A 255 -3.00 32.08 -18.52
CA HIS A 255 -4.36 32.34 -19.03
C HIS A 255 -5.34 32.73 -17.92
N LEU A 256 -4.91 32.76 -16.66
CA LEU A 256 -5.71 33.17 -15.51
C LEU A 256 -5.30 34.54 -14.92
N ILE A 257 -4.24 35.16 -15.44
CA ILE A 257 -3.74 36.49 -15.02
C ILE A 257 -3.76 37.50 -16.21
N ALA A 258 -4.45 37.17 -17.30
CA ALA A 258 -4.69 38.08 -18.44
C ALA A 258 -6.19 38.29 -18.65
#